data_AF-A0A0W0UJ26-F1
#
_entry.id   AF-A0A0W0UJ26-F1
#
_cell.length_a   1.000
_cell.length_b   1.000
_cell.length_c   1.000
_cell.angle_alpha   90.00
_cell.angle_beta   90.00
_cell.angle_gamma   90.00
#
_symmetry.space_group_name_H-M   'P 1'
#
loop_
_entity.id
_entity.type
_entity.pdbx_description
1 polymer ?
#
loop_
_entity_poly.entity_id
_entity_poly.type
_entity_poly.pdbx_seq_one_letter_code
_entity_poly.pdbx_strand_id
1 'polypeptide(L)'
;MKIYKTLSQAASAFKRRPREVFAILSLNGNAYFVFRSNPSAEMATKIQAFNKMKVHNELVGEGDKGGIDQGRIERLFKFMVSAGVPSLFPERGQHAEENLIRNFSRSVEKYKAAFPRQKIQTIDVFLSHSPCQEKGVHNASSQCTINGFFLPIGCDQKLTTFFKSKHYQSVDKNSFSDKTKVRVRYNFTFDASVNNENDLVSEADPELKFALNKYMENK
;
A
#
# COMPACT_ATOMS: atom_id res chain seq x y z
N MET A 1 4.60 -1.10 -12.16
CA MET A 1 3.32 -0.36 -11.99
C MET A 1 2.40 -0.63 -13.19
N LYS A 2 1.18 -1.08 -12.94
CA LYS A 2 0.17 -1.43 -13.95
C LYS A 2 -0.81 -0.26 -14.14
N ILE A 3 -1.33 -0.08 -15.35
CA ILE A 3 -2.42 0.87 -15.64
C ILE A 3 -3.72 0.07 -15.69
N TYR A 4 -4.73 0.51 -14.96
CA TYR A 4 -6.09 -0.02 -15.04
C TYR A 4 -6.97 0.95 -15.85
N LYS A 5 -7.94 0.42 -16.59
CA LYS A 5 -8.81 1.22 -17.48
C LYS A 5 -10.04 1.76 -16.75
N THR A 6 -10.44 1.14 -15.64
CA THR A 6 -11.60 1.57 -14.85
C THR A 6 -11.27 1.58 -13.35
N LEU A 7 -12.02 2.39 -12.60
CA LEU A 7 -11.90 2.43 -11.14
C LEU A 7 -12.22 1.06 -10.52
N SER A 8 -13.23 0.35 -11.04
CA SER A 8 -13.60 -0.98 -10.55
C SER A 8 -12.49 -2.01 -10.77
N GLN A 9 -11.78 -1.96 -11.91
CA GLN A 9 -10.60 -2.81 -12.15
C GLN A 9 -9.44 -2.47 -11.22
N ALA A 10 -9.22 -1.17 -10.98
CA ALA A 10 -8.19 -0.72 -10.05
C ALA A 10 -8.50 -1.17 -8.62
N ALA A 11 -9.75 -1.05 -8.18
CA ALA A 11 -10.20 -1.50 -6.87
C ALA A 11 -10.19 -3.03 -6.75
N SER A 12 -10.61 -3.77 -7.78
CA SER A 12 -10.69 -5.24 -7.75
C SER A 12 -9.33 -5.93 -7.83
N ALA A 13 -8.30 -5.26 -8.35
CA ALA A 13 -6.93 -5.76 -8.36
C ALA A 13 -6.38 -6.03 -6.94
N PHE A 14 -7.06 -5.52 -5.92
CA PHE A 14 -6.78 -5.76 -4.52
C PHE A 14 -7.85 -6.75 -4.05
N LYS A 15 -7.56 -8.04 -4.24
CA LYS A 15 -8.31 -9.12 -3.56
C LYS A 15 -8.38 -8.74 -2.09
N ARG A 16 -9.60 -8.72 -1.53
CA ARG A 16 -9.96 -8.29 -0.17
C ARG A 16 -9.04 -8.90 0.91
N ARG A 17 -7.83 -8.38 1.09
CA ARG A 17 -7.10 -8.57 2.35
C ARG A 17 -7.72 -7.58 3.32
N PRO A 18 -8.31 -8.05 4.43
CA PRO A 18 -8.89 -7.16 5.42
C PRO A 18 -7.86 -6.08 5.79
N ARG A 19 -8.29 -4.81 5.84
CA ARG A 19 -7.51 -3.67 6.37
C ARG A 19 -6.31 -3.22 5.52
N GLU A 20 -6.21 -3.63 4.26
CA GLU A 20 -5.20 -3.08 3.36
C GLU A 20 -5.51 -1.61 3.04
N VAL A 21 -4.55 -0.72 3.35
CA VAL A 21 -4.65 0.71 3.04
C VAL A 21 -4.01 0.96 1.68
N PHE A 22 -4.79 1.50 0.75
CA PHE A 22 -4.35 1.89 -0.58
C PHE A 22 -4.90 3.25 -1.04
N ALA A 23 -4.21 3.83 -2.03
CA ALA A 23 -4.58 5.04 -2.74
C ALA A 23 -4.65 4.74 -4.25
N ILE A 24 -5.69 5.22 -4.93
CA ILE A 24 -5.85 5.13 -6.38
C ILE A 24 -5.70 6.52 -6.98
N LEU A 25 -4.75 6.68 -7.88
CA LEU A 25 -4.60 7.87 -8.73
C LEU A 25 -5.33 7.63 -10.05
N SER A 26 -6.18 8.57 -10.44
CA SER A 26 -6.85 8.62 -11.73
C SER A 26 -6.39 9.85 -12.50
N LEU A 27 -5.93 9.63 -13.73
CA LEU A 27 -5.60 10.69 -14.68
C LEU A 27 -6.67 10.68 -15.77
N ASN A 28 -7.34 11.82 -15.98
CA ASN A 28 -8.42 12.01 -16.96
C ASN A 28 -9.61 11.03 -16.85
N GLY A 29 -9.70 10.24 -15.77
CA GLY A 29 -10.73 9.21 -15.62
C GLY A 29 -10.57 8.02 -16.58
N ASN A 30 -9.43 7.90 -17.28
CA ASN A 30 -9.17 6.82 -18.24
C ASN A 30 -7.90 6.01 -17.94
N ALA A 31 -7.12 6.43 -16.94
CA ALA A 31 -5.97 5.71 -16.45
C ALA A 31 -5.93 5.71 -14.93
N TYR A 32 -5.92 4.52 -14.34
CA TYR A 32 -5.92 4.33 -12.90
C TYR A 32 -4.65 3.60 -12.46
N PHE A 33 -4.01 4.11 -11.40
CA PHE A 33 -2.80 3.59 -10.78
C PHE A 33 -3.07 3.37 -9.30
N VAL A 34 -2.52 2.32 -8.72
CA VAL A 34 -2.78 1.99 -7.32
C VAL A 34 -1.49 1.86 -6.53
N PHE A 35 -1.51 2.43 -5.32
CA PHE A 35 -0.40 2.51 -4.38
C PHE A 35 -0.83 1.90 -3.05
N ARG A 36 0.01 1.03 -2.50
CA ARG A 36 -0.20 0.37 -1.22
C ARG A 36 0.56 1.09 -0.12
N SER A 37 0.06 1.03 1.11
CA SER A 37 0.91 1.23 2.27
C SER A 37 1.86 0.04 2.40
N ASN A 38 3.11 0.31 2.77
CA ASN A 38 4.09 -0.72 3.09
C ASN A 38 4.39 -0.70 4.60
N PRO A 39 4.43 -1.86 5.27
CA PRO A 39 4.90 -1.94 6.65
C PRO A 39 6.38 -1.55 6.75
N SER A 40 6.84 -1.23 7.97
CA SER A 40 8.28 -1.10 8.27
C SER A 40 8.99 -2.43 8.08
N ALA A 41 10.32 -2.39 7.93
CA ALA A 41 11.13 -3.59 7.76
C ALA A 41 10.92 -4.62 8.89
N GLU A 42 10.83 -4.15 10.13
CA GLU A 42 10.55 -4.99 11.30
C GLU A 42 9.18 -5.66 11.19
N MET A 43 8.13 -4.88 10.97
CA MET A 43 6.77 -5.39 10.85
C MET A 43 6.61 -6.33 9.66
N ALA A 44 7.24 -6.01 8.52
CA ALA A 44 7.27 -6.86 7.33
C ALA A 44 7.93 -8.21 7.61
N THR A 45 9.03 -8.19 8.35
CA THR A 45 9.75 -9.40 8.78
C THR A 45 8.91 -10.24 9.74
N LYS A 46 8.21 -9.60 10.69
CA LYS A 46 7.28 -10.28 11.61
C LYS A 46 6.10 -10.91 10.87
N ILE A 47 5.51 -10.20 9.91
CA ILE A 47 4.46 -10.73 9.02
C ILE A 47 4.98 -11.93 8.22
N GLN A 48 6.20 -11.87 7.68
CA GLN A 48 6.77 -13.02 6.97
C GLN A 48 7.01 -14.21 7.90
N ALA A 49 7.52 -14.00 9.12
CA ALA A 49 7.70 -15.06 10.10
C ALA A 49 6.38 -15.74 10.42
N PHE A 50 5.34 -14.94 10.70
CA PHE A 50 3.98 -15.43 10.92
C PHE A 50 3.46 -16.24 9.73
N ASN A 51 3.57 -15.73 8.50
CA ASN A 51 3.10 -16.43 7.31
C ASN A 51 3.86 -17.75 7.09
N LYS A 52 5.18 -17.77 7.30
CA LYS A 52 5.99 -18.99 7.20
C LYS A 52 5.57 -20.03 8.24
N MET A 53 5.29 -19.60 9.46
CA MET A 53 4.75 -20.49 10.50
C MET A 53 3.39 -21.05 10.12
N LYS A 54 2.51 -20.24 9.54
CA LYS A 54 1.21 -20.71 9.09
C LYS A 54 1.34 -21.80 8.02
N VAL A 55 2.17 -21.56 7.00
CA VAL A 55 2.44 -22.56 5.94
C VAL A 55 3.02 -23.84 6.53
N HIS A 56 3.91 -23.74 7.51
CA HIS A 56 4.47 -24.91 8.18
C HIS A 56 3.38 -25.72 8.92
N ASN A 57 2.52 -25.08 9.70
CA ASN A 57 1.45 -25.77 10.43
C ASN A 57 0.45 -26.47 9.49
N GLU A 58 0.13 -25.84 8.35
CA GLU A 58 -0.70 -26.46 7.31
C GLU A 58 -0.03 -27.70 6.71
N LEU A 59 1.29 -27.65 6.43
CA LEU A 59 2.05 -28.77 5.87
C LEU A 59 2.18 -29.97 6.82
N VAL A 60 2.23 -29.73 8.13
CA VAL A 60 2.39 -30.79 9.15
C VAL A 60 1.03 -31.38 9.57
N GLY A 61 -0.08 -30.88 9.02
CA GLY A 61 -1.42 -31.38 9.34
C GLY A 61 -1.96 -30.91 10.69
N GLU A 62 -1.27 -29.96 11.35
CA GLU A 62 -1.74 -29.32 12.59
C GLU A 62 -2.94 -28.37 12.32
N GLY A 63 -3.14 -27.98 11.06
CA GLY A 63 -4.25 -27.13 10.60
C GLY A 63 -4.36 -25.81 11.37
N ASP A 64 -5.53 -25.16 11.28
CA ASP A 64 -5.87 -23.96 12.08
C ASP A 64 -6.28 -24.30 13.54
N LYS A 65 -6.14 -25.56 13.97
CA LYS A 65 -6.67 -26.05 15.26
C LYS A 65 -5.77 -25.71 16.46
N GLY A 66 -4.50 -25.41 16.23
CA GLY A 66 -3.61 -24.83 17.22
C GLY A 66 -3.40 -23.35 16.91
N GLY A 67 -3.77 -22.46 17.83
CA GLY A 67 -3.34 -21.06 17.73
C GLY A 67 -1.84 -21.00 17.49
N ILE A 68 -1.39 -20.11 16.60
CA ILE A 68 0.03 -20.05 16.23
C ILE A 68 0.82 -19.64 17.47
N ASP A 69 1.67 -20.54 17.98
CA ASP A 69 2.53 -20.28 19.15
C ASP A 69 3.36 -19.02 18.92
N GLN A 70 2.99 -17.92 19.61
CA GLN A 70 3.73 -16.66 19.58
C GLN A 70 5.23 -16.84 19.88
N GLY A 71 5.60 -17.80 20.75
CA GLY A 71 6.99 -18.12 21.04
C GLY A 71 7.75 -18.68 19.84
N ARG A 72 7.10 -19.48 18.99
CA ARG A 72 7.69 -19.97 17.72
C ARG A 72 7.83 -18.85 16.70
N ILE A 73 6.82 -17.99 16.56
CA ILE A 73 6.88 -16.83 15.67
C ILE A 73 8.04 -15.92 16.08
N GLU A 74 8.18 -15.63 17.37
CA GLU A 74 9.23 -14.75 17.89
C GLU A 74 10.64 -15.34 17.69
N ARG A 75 10.81 -16.65 17.89
CA ARG A 75 12.07 -17.34 17.57
C ARG A 75 12.41 -17.24 16.08
N LEU A 76 11.43 -17.50 15.20
CA LEU A 76 11.64 -17.41 13.76
C LEU A 76 11.93 -15.97 13.32
N PHE A 77 11.22 -14.99 13.88
CA PHE A 77 11.47 -13.58 13.65
C PHE A 77 12.91 -13.19 14.00
N LYS A 78 13.40 -13.55 15.20
CA LYS A 78 14.79 -13.28 15.61
C LYS A 78 15.82 -13.94 14.68
N PHE A 79 15.55 -15.17 14.25
CA PHE A 79 16.38 -15.85 13.26
C PHE A 79 16.41 -15.08 11.92
N MET A 80 15.25 -14.65 11.43
CA MET A 80 15.13 -13.89 10.18
C MET A 80 15.82 -12.53 10.25
N VAL A 81 15.72 -11.84 11.40
CA VAL A 81 16.47 -10.60 11.66
C VAL A 81 17.97 -10.85 11.57
N SER A 82 18.47 -11.89 12.24
CA SER A 82 19.89 -12.27 12.22
C SER A 82 20.37 -12.67 10.82
N ALA A 83 19.48 -13.25 10.00
CA ALA A 83 19.74 -13.60 8.61
C ALA A 83 19.65 -12.41 7.64
N GLY A 84 19.44 -11.18 8.12
CA GLY A 84 19.42 -9.97 7.31
C GLY A 84 18.13 -9.74 6.51
N VAL A 85 17.05 -10.48 6.77
CA VAL A 85 15.76 -10.33 6.08
C VAL A 85 15.19 -8.90 6.11
N PRO A 86 15.30 -8.11 7.21
CA PRO A 86 14.80 -6.73 7.23
C PRO A 86 15.33 -5.84 6.11
N SER A 87 16.55 -6.09 5.61
CA SER A 87 17.16 -5.31 4.52
C SER A 87 16.42 -5.43 3.17
N LEU A 88 15.55 -6.43 3.02
CA LEU A 88 14.72 -6.63 1.84
C LEU A 88 13.50 -5.70 1.80
N PHE A 89 13.26 -4.93 2.87
CA PHE A 89 12.08 -4.10 3.04
C PHE A 89 12.46 -2.63 3.27
N PRO A 90 11.52 -1.69 3.05
CA PRO A 90 11.73 -0.30 3.43
C PRO A 90 11.98 -0.17 4.95
N GLU A 91 13.01 0.60 5.33
CA GLU A 91 13.37 0.80 6.74
C GLU A 91 12.20 1.31 7.59
N ARG A 92 11.41 2.23 7.04
CA ARG A 92 10.24 2.81 7.69
C ARG A 92 8.97 2.40 6.97
N GLY A 93 7.88 2.31 7.73
CA GLY A 93 6.54 2.17 7.16
C GLY A 93 6.26 3.36 6.23
N GLN A 94 5.65 3.06 5.08
CA GLN A 94 5.33 4.05 4.07
C GLN A 94 3.83 4.04 3.84
N HIS A 95 3.19 5.20 3.96
CA HIS A 95 1.76 5.32 3.71
C HIS A 95 1.47 5.33 2.20
N ALA A 96 0.28 4.89 1.80
CA ALA A 96 -0.13 4.83 0.41
C ALA A 96 -0.02 6.20 -0.30
N GLU A 97 -0.30 7.29 0.42
CA GLU A 97 -0.18 8.67 -0.05
C GLU A 97 1.27 9.05 -0.37
N GLU A 98 2.22 8.62 0.46
CA GLU A 98 3.64 8.86 0.22
C GLU A 98 4.15 8.07 -0.97
N ASN A 99 3.69 6.82 -1.08
CA ASN A 99 4.01 5.97 -2.23
C ASN A 99 3.42 6.54 -3.53
N LEU A 100 2.23 7.14 -3.47
CA LEU A 100 1.63 7.88 -4.58
C LEU A 100 2.52 9.06 -4.98
N ILE A 101 2.90 9.93 -4.04
CA ILE A 101 3.75 11.11 -4.33
C ILE A 101 5.10 10.66 -4.91
N ARG A 102 5.74 9.66 -4.29
CA ARG A 102 7.03 9.11 -4.73
C ARG A 102 6.99 8.58 -6.16
N ASN A 103 5.92 7.87 -6.52
CA ASN A 103 5.78 7.22 -7.82
C ASN A 103 4.92 8.03 -8.82
N PHE A 104 4.62 9.29 -8.51
CA PHE A 104 3.76 10.12 -9.36
C PHE A 104 4.39 10.33 -10.74
N SER A 105 5.71 10.59 -10.82
CA SER A 105 6.44 10.74 -12.09
C SER A 105 6.28 9.53 -13.00
N ARG A 106 6.51 8.35 -12.45
CA ARG A 106 6.33 7.08 -13.16
C ARG A 106 4.90 6.88 -13.65
N SER A 107 3.91 7.45 -12.97
CA SER A 107 2.50 7.38 -13.37
C SER A 107 2.23 8.25 -14.58
N VAL A 108 2.78 9.46 -14.58
CA VAL A 108 2.73 10.38 -15.72
C VAL A 108 3.44 9.77 -16.93
N GLU A 109 4.65 9.22 -16.77
CA GLU A 109 5.38 8.55 -17.86
C GLU A 109 4.56 7.43 -18.50
N LYS A 110 3.96 6.57 -17.67
CA LYS A 110 3.10 5.47 -18.13
C LYS A 110 1.83 5.97 -18.80
N TYR A 111 1.25 7.04 -18.29
CA TYR A 111 0.09 7.69 -18.90
C TYR A 111 0.42 8.19 -20.30
N LYS A 112 1.52 8.94 -20.46
CA LYS A 112 1.96 9.44 -21.77
C LYS A 112 2.22 8.32 -22.75
N ALA A 113 2.87 7.24 -22.31
CA ALA A 113 3.13 6.10 -23.18
C ALA A 113 1.82 5.45 -23.69
N ALA A 114 0.79 5.38 -22.84
CA ALA A 114 -0.52 4.84 -23.21
C ALA A 114 -1.42 5.83 -23.98
N PHE A 115 -1.26 7.14 -23.75
CA PHE A 115 -2.11 8.20 -24.27
C PHE A 115 -1.26 9.39 -24.80
N PRO A 116 -0.41 9.21 -25.83
CA PRO A 116 0.66 10.15 -26.19
C PRO A 116 0.18 11.54 -26.66
N ARG A 117 -1.08 11.65 -27.09
CA ARG A 117 -1.68 12.92 -27.56
C ARG A 117 -2.60 13.59 -26.53
N GLN A 118 -2.77 12.99 -25.35
CA GLN A 118 -3.67 13.51 -24.33
C GLN A 118 -2.89 14.25 -23.24
N LYS A 119 -3.23 15.51 -23.02
CA LYS A 119 -2.80 16.24 -21.82
C LYS A 119 -3.67 15.83 -20.63
N ILE A 120 -3.06 15.76 -19.46
CA ILE A 120 -3.74 15.54 -18.19
C ILE A 120 -4.51 16.81 -17.85
N GLN A 121 -5.83 16.70 -17.76
CA GLN A 121 -6.78 17.75 -17.41
C GLN A 121 -7.40 17.55 -16.03
N THR A 122 -7.55 16.29 -15.60
CA THR A 122 -8.06 15.97 -14.26
C THR A 122 -7.15 14.98 -13.57
N ILE A 123 -6.96 15.22 -12.28
CA ILE A 123 -6.28 14.33 -11.35
C ILE A 123 -7.27 14.03 -10.22
N ASP A 124 -7.66 12.78 -10.09
CA ASP A 124 -8.53 12.33 -9.01
C ASP A 124 -7.75 11.34 -8.13
N VAL A 125 -7.73 11.57 -6.83
CA VAL A 125 -7.14 10.64 -5.85
C VAL A 125 -8.26 10.04 -5.03
N PHE A 126 -8.34 8.71 -5.00
CA PHE A 126 -9.30 7.96 -4.19
C PHE A 126 -8.53 7.21 -3.11
N LEU A 127 -8.77 7.54 -1.84
CA LEU A 127 -8.16 6.85 -0.71
C LEU A 127 -9.16 5.87 -0.12
N SER A 128 -8.67 4.66 0.17
CA SER A 128 -9.43 3.65 0.92
C SER A 128 -9.80 4.13 2.33
N HIS A 129 -8.94 4.95 2.93
CA HIS A 129 -9.08 5.48 4.28
C HIS A 129 -8.76 6.97 4.30
N SER A 130 -9.25 7.69 5.32
CA SER A 130 -8.86 9.08 5.56
C SER A 130 -7.36 9.18 5.80
N PRO A 131 -6.68 10.18 5.22
CA PRO A 131 -5.24 10.35 5.42
C PRO A 131 -4.93 10.73 6.87
N CYS A 132 -3.82 10.21 7.42
CA CYS A 132 -3.39 10.55 8.77
C CYS A 132 -3.11 12.05 8.93
N GLN A 133 -3.36 12.58 10.12
CA GLN A 133 -3.22 14.00 10.47
C GLN A 133 -2.28 14.15 11.68
N GLU A 134 -1.59 15.28 11.77
CA GLU A 134 -0.69 15.59 12.90
C GLU A 134 -1.39 15.50 14.27
N LYS A 135 -2.61 16.06 14.36
CA LYS A 135 -3.43 16.04 15.58
C LYS A 135 -4.39 14.83 15.63
N GLY A 136 -4.08 13.77 14.88
CA GLY A 136 -4.90 12.57 14.80
C GLY A 136 -4.71 11.62 15.99
N VAL A 137 -5.59 10.61 16.06
CA VAL A 137 -5.57 9.56 17.11
C VAL A 137 -4.37 8.60 16.95
N HIS A 138 -3.86 8.45 15.72
CA HIS A 138 -2.78 7.54 15.38
C HIS A 138 -1.50 8.30 15.00
N ASN A 139 -0.35 7.63 15.12
CA ASN A 139 0.94 8.18 14.74
C ASN A 139 0.91 8.72 13.30
N ALA A 140 0.98 10.04 13.17
CA ALA A 140 1.05 10.70 11.88
C ALA A 140 2.33 10.32 11.16
N SER A 141 2.27 10.19 9.84
CA SER A 141 3.53 10.06 9.09
C SER A 141 4.40 11.30 9.32
N SER A 142 5.64 11.05 9.73
CA SER A 142 6.65 12.07 9.98
C SER A 142 6.91 12.96 8.77
N GLN A 143 7.44 14.17 8.98
CA GLN A 143 7.97 14.98 7.90
C GLN A 143 9.05 14.21 7.12
N CYS A 144 9.09 14.39 5.80
CA CYS A 144 10.03 13.67 4.96
C CYS A 144 10.33 14.44 3.66
N THR A 145 11.40 14.04 2.97
CA THR A 145 11.68 14.54 1.63
C THR A 145 11.38 13.45 0.61
N ILE A 146 10.53 13.75 -0.37
CA ILE A 146 10.20 12.83 -1.46
C ILE A 146 10.39 13.56 -2.78
N ASN A 147 11.17 12.97 -3.69
CA ASN A 147 11.46 13.54 -5.03
C ASN A 147 11.99 14.98 -4.97
N GLY A 148 12.77 15.32 -3.93
CA GLY A 148 13.31 16.67 -3.71
C GLY A 148 12.32 17.66 -3.08
N PHE A 149 11.07 17.26 -2.81
CA PHE A 149 10.08 18.11 -2.11
C PHE A 149 10.11 17.83 -0.61
N PHE A 150 10.24 18.89 0.18
CA PHE A 150 10.02 18.81 1.63
C PHE A 150 8.51 18.71 1.91
N LEU A 151 8.09 17.65 2.58
CA LEU A 151 6.70 17.36 2.89
C LEU A 151 6.47 17.36 4.41
N PRO A 152 5.40 18.03 4.88
CA PRO A 152 5.12 18.18 6.31
C PRO A 152 4.65 16.86 6.97
N ILE A 153 4.47 16.90 8.29
CA ILE A 153 3.80 15.83 9.05
C ILE A 153 2.34 15.68 8.59
N GLY A 154 1.85 14.44 8.57
CA GLY A 154 0.45 14.12 8.21
C GLY A 154 0.23 13.97 6.71
N CYS A 155 -0.35 12.85 6.29
CA CYS A 155 -0.60 12.56 4.87
C CYS A 155 -1.60 13.53 4.23
N ASP A 156 -2.50 14.11 5.02
CA ASP A 156 -3.43 15.14 4.59
C ASP A 156 -2.67 16.40 4.12
N GLN A 157 -1.70 16.84 4.92
CA GLN A 157 -0.84 17.97 4.61
C GLN A 157 0.13 17.64 3.48
N LYS A 158 0.70 16.42 3.44
CA LYS A 158 1.57 15.99 2.33
C LYS A 158 0.85 16.05 0.98
N LEU A 159 -0.36 15.47 0.88
CA LEU A 159 -1.17 15.53 -0.34
C LEU A 159 -1.54 16.97 -0.69
N THR A 160 -1.96 17.75 0.31
CA THR A 160 -2.31 19.16 0.14
C THR A 160 -1.14 19.95 -0.41
N THR A 161 0.04 19.86 0.19
CA THR A 161 1.26 20.54 -0.26
C THR A 161 1.66 20.10 -1.66
N PHE A 162 1.66 18.79 -1.94
CA PHE A 162 2.03 18.27 -3.25
C PHE A 162 1.13 18.79 -4.38
N PHE A 163 -0.19 18.82 -4.16
CA PHE A 163 -1.15 19.22 -5.18
C PHE A 163 -1.45 20.73 -5.21
N LYS A 164 -1.60 21.40 -4.07
CA LYS A 164 -1.85 22.86 -4.02
C LYS A 164 -0.65 23.66 -4.50
N SER A 165 0.57 23.28 -4.10
CA SER A 165 1.79 23.95 -4.57
C SER A 165 2.19 23.55 -5.99
N LYS A 166 1.33 22.81 -6.71
CA LYS A 166 1.53 22.36 -8.09
C LYS A 166 2.86 21.60 -8.32
N HIS A 167 3.41 20.96 -7.28
CA HIS A 167 4.63 20.15 -7.41
C HIS A 167 4.46 19.04 -8.46
N TYR A 168 3.25 18.51 -8.62
CA TYR A 168 2.94 17.55 -9.69
C TYR A 168 3.26 18.04 -11.11
N GLN A 169 3.22 19.36 -11.38
CA GLN A 169 3.55 19.93 -12.70
C GLN A 169 5.06 19.97 -12.97
N SER A 170 5.88 20.02 -11.91
CA SER A 170 7.34 20.05 -12.04
C SER A 170 7.93 18.74 -12.59
N VAL A 171 7.16 17.65 -12.51
CA VAL A 171 7.51 16.34 -13.09
C VAL A 171 7.64 16.43 -14.61
N ASP A 172 6.63 17.01 -15.28
CA ASP A 172 6.62 17.21 -16.72
C ASP A 172 5.52 18.21 -17.08
N LYS A 173 5.89 19.48 -17.16
CA LYS A 173 4.96 20.59 -17.41
C LYS A 173 4.16 20.41 -18.70
N ASN A 174 4.72 19.76 -19.72
CA ASN A 174 4.08 19.60 -21.03
C ASN A 174 2.94 18.56 -21.01
N SER A 175 2.96 17.67 -20.02
CA SER A 175 1.93 16.63 -19.86
C SER A 175 0.64 17.14 -19.24
N PHE A 176 0.62 18.34 -18.66
CA PHE A 176 -0.54 18.89 -17.99
C PHE A 176 -1.19 20.03 -18.80
N SER A 177 -2.49 20.20 -18.64
CA SER A 177 -3.17 21.41 -19.10
C SER A 177 -3.01 22.54 -18.07
N ASP A 178 -3.06 23.79 -18.52
CA ASP A 178 -2.90 24.96 -17.65
C ASP A 178 -3.96 25.05 -16.55
N LYS A 179 -5.14 24.45 -16.81
CA LYS A 179 -6.30 24.40 -15.91
C LYS A 179 -6.54 23.00 -15.34
N THR A 180 -5.47 22.22 -15.11
CA THR A 180 -5.59 20.89 -14.52
C THR A 180 -6.33 20.95 -13.18
N LYS A 181 -7.43 20.19 -13.06
CA LYS A 181 -8.26 20.13 -11.85
C LYS A 181 -7.82 18.95 -10.99
N VAL A 182 -7.57 19.19 -9.71
CA VAL A 182 -7.21 18.13 -8.75
C VAL A 182 -8.34 17.94 -7.75
N ARG A 183 -8.73 16.69 -7.50
CA ARG A 183 -9.70 16.33 -6.45
C ARG A 183 -9.18 15.15 -5.64
N VAL A 184 -9.30 15.24 -4.32
CA VAL A 184 -9.00 14.14 -3.39
C VAL A 184 -10.30 13.69 -2.77
N ARG A 185 -10.56 12.38 -2.80
CA ARG A 185 -11.78 11.73 -2.30
C ARG A 185 -11.36 10.57 -1.41
N TYR A 186 -12.07 10.37 -0.31
CA TYR A 186 -11.80 9.28 0.62
C TYR A 186 -13.10 8.82 1.26
N ASN A 187 -13.15 7.55 1.65
CA ASN A 187 -14.26 7.02 2.43
C ASN A 187 -14.10 7.44 3.90
N PHE A 188 -15.11 8.10 4.45
CA PHE A 188 -15.11 8.63 5.83
C PHE A 188 -15.20 7.55 6.92
N THR A 189 -15.53 6.30 6.57
CA THR A 189 -15.65 5.19 7.54
C THR A 189 -14.28 4.64 7.89
N PHE A 190 -13.49 5.43 8.62
CA PHE A 190 -12.40 4.93 9.44
C PHE A 190 -12.99 4.64 10.83
N ASP A 191 -13.11 3.36 11.18
CA ASP A 191 -13.28 2.98 12.58
C ASP A 191 -11.91 3.06 13.24
N ALA A 192 -11.69 4.14 13.99
CA ALA A 192 -10.42 4.45 14.63
C ALA A 192 -10.01 3.46 15.73
N SER A 193 -10.87 2.49 16.06
CA SER A 193 -10.69 1.49 17.10
C SER A 193 -9.84 0.28 16.71
N VAL A 194 -9.44 0.15 15.45
CA VAL A 194 -8.68 -1.02 14.98
C VAL A 194 -7.20 -0.89 15.37
N ASN A 195 -6.86 -1.34 16.58
CA ASN A 195 -5.48 -1.56 17.00
C ASN A 195 -4.82 -2.64 16.11
N ASN A 196 -3.71 -2.28 15.46
CA ASN A 196 -2.95 -3.14 14.55
C ASN A 196 -2.10 -4.22 15.27
N GLU A 197 -2.17 -4.33 16.60
CA GLU A 197 -1.27 -5.21 17.34
C GLU A 197 -1.68 -6.69 17.32
N ASN A 198 -2.95 -7.01 17.05
CA ASN A 198 -3.48 -8.37 17.25
C ASN A 198 -4.04 -9.08 16.00
N ASP A 199 -4.01 -8.46 14.82
CA ASP A 199 -4.67 -9.03 13.63
C ASP A 199 -3.68 -9.28 12.50
N LEU A 200 -2.76 -10.21 12.74
CA LEU A 200 -2.04 -10.89 11.68
C LEU A 200 -3.03 -11.78 10.92
N VAL A 201 -2.86 -11.86 9.59
CA VAL A 201 -3.81 -12.51 8.67
C VAL A 201 -4.23 -13.89 9.18
N SER A 202 -5.52 -14.08 9.45
CA SER A 202 -6.05 -15.33 10.05
C SER A 202 -5.94 -16.54 9.13
N GLU A 203 -5.71 -16.36 7.83
CA GLU A 203 -5.61 -17.42 6.82
C GLU A 203 -4.38 -17.26 5.92
N ALA A 204 -3.84 -18.39 5.42
CA ALA A 204 -2.74 -18.38 4.48
C ALA A 204 -3.25 -17.83 3.15
N ASP A 205 -2.34 -17.42 2.27
CA ASP A 205 -2.76 -16.93 0.97
C ASP A 205 -3.71 -17.95 0.29
N PRO A 206 -4.93 -17.57 -0.11
CA PRO A 206 -5.92 -18.49 -0.65
C PRO A 206 -5.42 -19.31 -1.84
N GLU A 207 -4.49 -18.76 -2.63
CA GLU A 207 -3.89 -19.47 -3.77
C GLU A 207 -2.96 -20.59 -3.29
N LEU A 208 -2.24 -20.36 -2.20
CA LEU A 208 -1.40 -21.38 -1.56
C LEU A 208 -2.25 -22.46 -0.88
N LYS A 209 -3.32 -22.07 -0.18
CA LYS A 209 -4.28 -22.99 0.44
C LYS A 209 -4.90 -23.93 -0.60
N PHE A 210 -5.27 -23.40 -1.76
CA PHE A 210 -5.76 -24.20 -2.88
C PHE A 210 -4.69 -25.20 -3.38
N ALA A 211 -3.44 -24.75 -3.57
CA ALA A 211 -2.35 -25.61 -4.02
C ALA A 211 -2.00 -26.72 -3.00
N LEU A 212 -2.01 -26.39 -1.72
CA LEU A 212 -1.75 -27.32 -0.61
C LEU A 212 -2.87 -28.36 -0.50
N ASN A 213 -4.14 -27.95 -0.55
CA ASN A 213 -5.27 -28.87 -0.55
C ASN A 213 -5.19 -29.85 -1.72
N LYS A 214 -4.88 -29.35 -2.92
CA LYS A 214 -4.68 -30.20 -4.10
C LYS A 214 -3.52 -31.17 -3.92
N TYR A 215 -2.42 -30.78 -3.27
CA TYR A 215 -1.30 -31.69 -3.00
C TYR A 215 -1.67 -32.78 -1.99
N MET A 216 -2.41 -32.41 -0.94
CA MET A 216 -2.84 -33.34 0.12
C MET A 216 -3.92 -34.33 -0.37
N GLU A 217 -4.79 -33.93 -1.29
CA GLU A 217 -5.76 -34.82 -1.96
C GLU A 217 -5.09 -35.86 -2.88
N ASN A 218 -3.84 -35.63 -3.29
CA ASN A 218 -3.07 -36.53 -4.15
C ASN A 218 -2.05 -37.38 -3.36
N LYS A 219 -2.11 -37.37 -2.02
CA LYS A 219 -1.34 -38.23 -1.12
C LYS A 219 -2.23 -39.31 -0.52
#